data_AF-A0A5S3YJY7-F1
#
_entry.id   AF-A0A5S3YJY7-F1
#
_cell.length_a   1.000
_cell.length_b   1.000
_cell.length_c   1.000
_cell.angle_alpha   90.00
_cell.angle_beta   90.00
_cell.angle_gamma   90.00
#
_symmetry.space_group_name_H-M   'P 1'
#
loop_
_entity.id
_entity.type
_entity.pdbx_description
1 polymer ?
#
loop_
_entity_poly.entity_id
_entity_poly.type
_entity_poly.pdbx_seq_one_letter_code
_entity_poly.pdbx_strand_id
1 'polypeptide(L)' 'MTDKVHLGHRARKRFGQNFLNDDMIIDKIVTAIDPKPADNLVEIGPGLGAITEPVVDLSEKLTVVELD' A
#
# COMPACT_ATOMS: atom_id res chain seq x y z
N MET A 1 -20.06 -4.56 12.78
CA MET A 1 -19.16 -5.47 12.04
C MET A 1 -19.06 -4.89 10.65
N THR A 2 -18.02 -4.11 10.37
CA THR A 2 -17.91 -3.39 9.10
C THR A 2 -17.37 -4.39 8.08
N ASP A 3 -18.21 -4.74 7.11
CA ASP A 3 -17.87 -5.65 6.03
C ASP A 3 -16.63 -5.13 5.30
N LYS A 4 -15.48 -5.79 5.55
CA LYS A 4 -14.21 -5.57 4.86
C LYS A 4 -14.29 -6.11 3.44
N VAL A 5 -15.14 -5.50 2.63
CA VAL A 5 -15.24 -5.75 1.19
C VAL A 5 -15.09 -4.41 0.50
N HIS A 6 -13.88 -4.13 0.04
CA HIS A 6 -13.63 -3.07 -0.94
C HIS A 6 -13.22 -3.78 -2.23
N LEU A 7 -13.98 -3.56 -3.30
CA LEU A 7 -13.87 -4.23 -4.61
C LEU A 7 -14.01 -5.77 -4.64
N GLY A 8 -14.62 -6.40 -3.62
CA GLY A 8 -14.88 -7.86 -3.64
C GLY A 8 -13.74 -8.73 -3.09
N HIS A 9 -12.61 -8.13 -2.70
CA HIS A 9 -11.46 -8.85 -2.15
C HIS A 9 -11.57 -8.99 -0.63
N ARG A 10 -11.89 -10.20 -0.17
CA ARG A 10 -11.82 -10.56 1.25
C ARG A 10 -10.39 -10.94 1.60
N ALA A 11 -9.85 -10.36 2.67
CA ALA A 11 -8.51 -10.70 3.17
C ALA A 11 -8.33 -12.22 3.32
N ARG A 12 -7.33 -12.76 2.63
CA ARG A 12 -6.95 -14.18 2.71
C ARG A 12 -5.89 -14.35 3.79
N LYS A 13 -6.32 -14.77 4.98
CA LYS A 13 -5.42 -15.00 6.13
C LYS A 13 -4.22 -15.91 5.82
N ARG A 14 -4.39 -16.90 4.93
CA ARG A 14 -3.31 -17.80 4.50
C ARG A 14 -2.14 -17.09 3.81
N PHE A 15 -2.38 -15.89 3.29
CA PHE A 15 -1.39 -15.03 2.65
C PHE A 15 -0.92 -13.89 3.56
N GLY A 16 -1.27 -13.91 4.85
CA GLY A 16 -0.82 -12.90 5.81
C GLY A 16 -1.40 -11.50 5.57
N GLN A 17 -2.42 -11.37 4.72
CA GLN A 17 -3.02 -10.08 4.38
C GLN A 17 -3.63 -9.39 5.60
N ASN A 18 -2.99 -8.29 6.02
CA ASN A 18 -3.49 -7.36 7.01
C ASN A 18 -3.53 -5.97 6.38
N PHE A 19 -4.72 -5.43 6.16
CA PHE A 19 -4.86 -4.13 5.51
C PHE A 19 -4.68 -3.00 6.52
N LEU A 20 -3.74 -2.10 6.19
CA LEU A 20 -3.53 -0.85 6.90
C LEU A 20 -4.68 0.11 6.61
N ASN A 21 -5.16 0.81 7.64
CA ASN A 21 -6.33 1.70 7.56
C ASN A 21 -6.24 2.91 8.52
N ASP A 22 -5.06 3.16 9.09
CA ASP A 22 -4.81 4.28 9.98
C ASP A 22 -3.97 5.30 9.23
N ASP A 23 -4.59 6.44 8.88
CA ASP A 23 -3.99 7.49 8.06
C ASP A 23 -2.74 8.09 8.72
N MET A 24 -2.69 8.19 10.05
CA MET A 24 -1.51 8.72 10.74
C MET A 24 -0.31 7.77 10.61
N ILE A 25 -0.56 6.46 10.63
CA ILE A 25 0.50 5.47 10.42
C ILE A 25 0.93 5.44 8.96
N ILE A 26 -0.02 5.54 8.02
CA ILE A 26 0.26 5.67 6.58
C ILE A 26 1.17 6.87 6.32
N ASP A 27 0.80 8.06 6.81
CA ASP A 27 1.59 9.29 6.63
C ASP A 27 3.00 9.15 7.21
N LYS A 28 3.15 8.53 8.39
CA LYS A 28 4.46 8.27 8.99
C LYS A 28 5.32 7.34 8.16
N ILE A 29 4.72 6.30 7.57
CA ILE A 29 5.42 5.37 6.68
C ILE A 29 5.88 6.10 5.42
N VAL A 30 4.97 6.83 4.75
CA VAL A 30 5.28 7.59 3.53
C VAL A 30 6.38 8.62 3.79
N THR A 31 6.29 9.34 4.91
CA THR A 31 7.32 10.32 5.33
C THR A 31 8.66 9.64 5.60
N ALA A 32 8.67 8.43 6.17
CA ALA A 32 9.91 7.69 6.42
C ALA A 32 10.54 7.13 5.14
N ILE A 33 9.73 6.79 4.13
CA ILE A 33 10.21 6.42 2.79
C ILE A 33 10.85 7.63 2.10
N ASP A 34 10.30 8.84 2.34
CA ASP A 34 10.71 10.12 1.73
C ASP A 34 10.90 10.03 0.20
N PRO A 35 9.90 9.51 -0.54
CA PRO A 35 10.05 9.19 -1.96
C PRO A 35 10.38 10.42 -2.79
N LYS A 36 11.34 10.28 -3.71
CA LYS A 36 11.72 11.31 -4.67
C LYS A 36 11.33 10.91 -6.10
N PRO A 37 11.07 11.89 -6.99
CA PRO A 37 10.77 11.64 -8.40
C PRO A 37 11.72 10.67 -9.11
N ALA A 38 13.03 10.76 -8.84
CA ALA A 38 14.05 9.95 -9.51
C ALA A 38 14.34 8.59 -8.84
N ASP A 39 13.66 8.26 -7.74
CA ASP A 39 13.90 7.02 -7.03
C ASP A 39 13.33 5.82 -7.79
N ASN A 40 14.07 4.70 -7.74
CA ASN A 40 13.59 3.43 -8.26
C ASN A 40 12.90 2.66 -7.14
N LEU A 41 11.60 2.84 -7.01
CA LEU A 41 10.82 2.26 -5.92
C LEU A 41 10.15 0.93 -6.30
N VAL A 42 10.13 0.00 -5.35
CA VAL A 42 9.41 -1.27 -5.44
C VAL A 42 8.57 -1.47 -4.18
N GLU A 43 7.29 -1.73 -4.36
CA GLU A 43 6.38 -2.17 -3.29
C GLU A 43 6.03 -3.65 -3.46
N ILE A 44 6.02 -4.38 -2.34
CA ILE A 44 5.66 -5.79 -2.29
C ILE A 44 4.38 -5.93 -1.47
N GLY A 45 3.34 -6.50 -2.07
CA GLY A 45 2.03 -6.66 -1.45
C GLY A 45 1.29 -5.32 -1.31
N PRO A 46 0.98 -4.61 -2.42
CA PRO A 46 0.25 -3.35 -2.38
C PRO A 46 -1.14 -3.49 -1.71
N GLY A 47 -1.73 -4.70 -1.75
CA GLY A 47 -3.00 -4.97 -1.07
C GLY A 47 -4.10 -4.04 -1.56
N LEU A 48 -4.59 -3.15 -0.68
CA LEU A 48 -5.63 -2.16 -1.02
C LEU A 48 -5.07 -0.80 -1.46
N GLY A 49 -3.75 -0.66 -1.63
CA GLY A 49 -3.14 0.58 -2.10
C GLY A 49 -2.86 1.62 -1.03
N ALA A 50 -3.02 1.28 0.26
CA ALA A 50 -2.91 2.24 1.38
C ALA A 50 -1.56 2.99 1.45
N ILE A 51 -0.47 2.36 0.97
CA ILE A 51 0.84 3.00 0.84
C ILE A 51 1.13 3.34 -0.63
N THR A 52 0.70 2.49 -1.56
CA THR A 52 0.87 2.67 -3.01
C THR A 52 0.45 4.06 -3.48
N GLU A 53 -0.77 4.47 -3.16
CA GLU A 53 -1.36 5.73 -3.62
C GLU A 53 -0.52 6.95 -3.18
N PRO A 54 -0.27 7.19 -1.87
CA PRO A 54 0.47 8.36 -1.44
C PRO A 54 1.96 8.34 -1.85
N VAL A 55 2.58 7.17 -2.03
CA VAL A 55 3.96 7.09 -2.55
C VAL A 55 4.02 7.46 -4.02
N VAL A 56 3.03 7.04 -4.83
CA VAL A 56 2.94 7.42 -6.25
C VAL A 56 2.70 8.92 -6.40
N ASP A 57 1.92 9.55 -5.53
CA ASP A 57 1.69 11.01 -5.59
C ASP A 57 2.97 11.85 -5.43
N LEU A 58 4.00 11.28 -4.80
CA LEU A 58 5.28 11.95 -4.52
C LEU A 58 6.45 11.48 -5.41
N SER A 59 6.26 10.40 -6.16
CA SER A 59 7.28 9.82 -7.05
C SER A 59 6.82 9.88 -8.52
N GLU A 60 7.73 9.69 -9.48
CA GLU A 60 7.32 9.59 -10.90
C GLU A 60 6.84 8.18 -11.25
N LYS A 61 7.35 7.17 -10.54
CA LYS A 61 7.09 5.76 -10.84
C LYS A 61 7.26 4.89 -9.59
N LEU A 62 6.31 3.96 -9.41
CA LEU A 62 6.40 2.87 -8.45
C LEU A 62 6.15 1.54 -9.16
N THR A 63 7.00 0.54 -8.90
CA THR A 63 6.77 -0.83 -9.37
C THR A 63 6.13 -1.63 -8.24
N VAL A 64 5.00 -2.29 -8.50
CA VAL A 64 4.32 -3.12 -7.50
C VAL A 64 4.43 -4.60 -7.84
N VAL A 65 4.61 -5.45 -6.83
CA VAL A 65 4.63 -6.91 -6.95
C VAL A 65 3.58 -7.49 -6.02
N GLU A 66 2.64 -8.27 -6.56
CA GLU A 66 1.55 -8.90 -5.81
C GLU A 66 1.53 -10.42 -6.07
N LEU A 67 1.10 -11.19 -5.07
CA LEU A 67 0.94 -12.63 -5.16
C LEU A 67 -0.53 -13.00 -4.88
N ASP A 68 -1.17 -13.70 -5.82
CA ASP A 68 -2.60 -14.11 -5.78
C ASP A 68 -3.04 -15.05 -4.63
#